data_AF-A0A7S2FJB0-F1
#
_entry.id   AF-A0A7S2FJB0-F1
#
_cell.length_a   1.000
_cell.length_b   1.000
_cell.length_c   1.000
_cell.angle_alpha   90.00
_cell.angle_beta   90.00
_cell.angle_gamma   90.00
#
_symmetry.space_group_name_H-M   'P 1'
#
loop_
_entity.id
_entity.type
_entity.pdbx_description
1 polymer ?
#
loop_
_entity_poly.entity_id
_entity_poly.type
_entity_poly.pdbx_seq_one_letter_code
_entity_poly.pdbx_strand_id
1 'polypeptide(L)'
;GRAFEAGGRGGWFYDLGSGAGRAVVAAALVHDFDYAGGVEILEGLHKLSIDAKRRWHDLWEEERHGYGELCGDDAPPPIVDFIQGDAADVACMDWRRGDLIFVNSTCFDDEVMQKIADIAEGVRPGAFVCTLTRRLPSECFVYHGPSIEFQMSWGETTVHFYERLS
;
A
#
# COMPACT_ATOMS: atom_id res chain seq x y z
N GLY A 1 -18.21 -16.77 -12.55
CA GLY A 1 -17.17 -15.73 -12.45
C GLY A 1 -17.89 -14.40 -12.28
N ARG A 2 -17.77 -13.77 -11.12
CA ARG A 2 -18.10 -12.35 -11.02
C ARG A 2 -16.86 -11.62 -11.50
N ALA A 3 -16.99 -10.84 -12.56
CA ALA A 3 -16.02 -9.81 -12.85
C ALA A 3 -15.87 -8.96 -11.59
N PHE A 4 -14.64 -8.76 -11.12
CA PHE A 4 -14.34 -7.62 -10.27
C PHE A 4 -14.77 -6.40 -11.09
N GLU A 5 -15.87 -5.76 -10.70
CA GLU A 5 -16.11 -4.39 -11.14
C GLU A 5 -14.92 -3.60 -10.61
N ALA A 6 -14.13 -3.01 -11.52
CA ALA A 6 -13.07 -2.10 -11.15
C ALA A 6 -13.66 -1.07 -10.18
N GLY A 7 -13.07 -1.01 -8.99
CA GLY A 7 -13.60 -0.36 -7.80
C GLY A 7 -13.95 1.10 -8.02
N GLY A 8 -14.82 1.61 -7.15
CA GLY A 8 -15.17 3.03 -7.13
C GLY A 8 -13.93 3.92 -7.05
N ARG A 9 -14.03 5.12 -7.63
CA ARG A 9 -13.01 6.17 -7.51
C ARG A 9 -12.72 6.48 -6.04
N GLY A 10 -11.48 6.87 -5.75
CA GLY A 10 -11.01 7.31 -4.42
C GLY A 10 -10.42 6.18 -3.59
N GLY A 11 -10.21 6.48 -2.30
CA GLY A 11 -9.69 5.54 -1.31
C GLY A 11 -8.23 5.77 -0.93
N TRP A 12 -7.76 4.97 0.02
CA TRP A 12 -6.48 5.13 0.69
C TRP A 12 -5.63 3.87 0.56
N PHE A 13 -4.47 4.03 -0.07
CA PHE A 13 -3.44 3.00 -0.17
C PHE A 13 -2.34 3.23 0.87
N TYR A 14 -1.90 2.14 1.51
CA TYR A 14 -0.78 2.16 2.46
C TYR A 14 0.22 1.04 2.18
N ASP A 15 1.51 1.36 2.22
CA ASP A 15 2.63 0.42 2.10
C ASP A 15 3.44 0.36 3.40
N LEU A 16 3.43 -0.80 4.06
CA LEU A 16 4.14 -1.06 5.31
C LEU A 16 5.47 -1.75 5.00
N GLY A 17 6.57 -1.04 5.23
CA GLY A 17 7.89 -1.44 4.71
C GLY A 17 8.12 -0.90 3.30
N SER A 18 7.82 0.38 3.10
CA SER A 18 7.74 1.00 1.78
C SER A 18 9.07 1.14 1.03
N GLY A 19 10.20 0.94 1.71
CA GLY A 19 11.53 1.04 1.12
C GLY A 19 11.75 2.37 0.41
N ALA A 20 12.14 2.30 -0.87
CA ALA A 20 12.33 3.48 -1.72
C ALA A 20 11.01 4.05 -2.31
N GLY A 21 9.85 3.59 -1.84
CA GLY A 21 8.54 4.15 -2.19
C GLY A 21 7.93 3.68 -3.51
N ARG A 22 8.44 2.59 -4.10
CA ARG A 22 8.02 2.13 -5.43
C ARG A 22 6.55 1.69 -5.48
N ALA A 23 6.08 0.93 -4.49
CA ALA A 23 4.70 0.44 -4.51
C ALA A 23 3.70 1.59 -4.27
N VAL A 24 4.04 2.55 -3.41
CA VAL A 24 3.24 3.78 -3.22
C VAL A 24 3.12 4.58 -4.51
N VAL A 25 4.23 4.83 -5.22
CA VAL A 25 4.19 5.53 -6.52
C VAL A 25 3.45 4.71 -7.57
N ALA A 26 3.63 3.39 -7.61
CA ALA A 26 2.88 2.54 -8.52
C ALA A 26 1.37 2.61 -8.25
N ALA A 27 0.94 2.53 -6.98
CA ALA A 27 -0.47 2.67 -6.60
C ALA A 27 -1.05 4.01 -7.05
N ALA A 28 -0.30 5.10 -6.88
CA ALA A 28 -0.66 6.43 -7.35
C ALA A 28 -0.78 6.56 -8.89
N LEU A 29 -0.09 5.70 -9.65
CA LEU A 29 -0.11 5.70 -11.12
C LEU A 29 -1.21 4.80 -11.72
N VAL A 30 -1.56 3.70 -11.06
CA VAL A 30 -2.41 2.63 -11.64
C VAL A 30 -3.84 2.61 -11.11
N HIS A 31 -4.18 3.49 -10.16
CA HIS A 31 -5.50 3.58 -9.56
C HIS A 31 -5.82 5.02 -9.12
N ASP A 32 -7.10 5.39 -9.18
CA ASP A 32 -7.62 6.69 -8.75
C ASP A 32 -7.74 6.79 -7.20
N PHE A 33 -6.69 6.48 -6.45
CA PHE A 33 -6.70 6.69 -4.99
C PHE A 33 -6.72 8.19 -4.65
N ASP A 34 -7.33 8.56 -3.53
CA ASP A 34 -7.20 9.91 -2.97
C ASP A 34 -5.84 10.10 -2.29
N TYR A 35 -5.30 9.01 -1.72
CA TYR A 35 -4.08 9.00 -0.94
C TYR A 35 -3.30 7.69 -1.13
N ALA A 36 -1.97 7.81 -1.26
CA ALA A 36 -1.03 6.71 -1.25
C ALA A 36 0.12 7.03 -0.28
N GLY A 37 0.24 6.26 0.80
CA GLY A 37 1.24 6.49 1.85
C GLY A 37 2.18 5.32 2.09
N GLY A 38 3.41 5.58 2.52
CA GLY A 38 4.35 4.53 2.92
C GLY A 38 5.02 4.79 4.28
N VAL A 39 5.15 3.75 5.11
CA VAL A 39 6.01 3.78 6.32
C VAL A 39 7.29 3.02 6.04
N GLU A 40 8.45 3.57 6.43
CA GLU A 40 9.75 2.90 6.32
C GLU A 40 10.60 3.19 7.56
N ILE A 41 11.15 2.15 8.18
CA ILE A 41 11.94 2.28 9.42
C ILE A 41 13.40 2.68 9.14
N LEU A 42 13.95 2.25 8.00
CA LEU A 42 15.32 2.53 7.62
C LEU A 42 15.45 3.91 7.00
N GLU A 43 16.10 4.83 7.71
CA GLU A 43 16.32 6.21 7.28
C GLU A 43 16.89 6.31 5.85
N GLY A 44 17.84 5.44 5.50
CA GLY A 44 18.46 5.44 4.17
C GLY A 44 17.49 5.14 3.04
N LEU A 45 16.56 4.18 3.24
CA LEU A 45 15.52 3.86 2.26
C LEU A 45 14.44 4.93 2.23
N HIS A 46 14.04 5.44 3.39
CA HIS A 46 13.09 6.54 3.50
C HIS A 46 13.59 7.80 2.75
N LYS A 47 14.88 8.15 2.83
CA LYS A 47 15.44 9.27 2.04
C LYS A 47 15.23 9.07 0.54
N LEU A 48 15.34 7.84 0.03
CA LEU A 48 15.08 7.53 -1.37
C LEU A 48 13.58 7.66 -1.72
N SER A 49 12.67 7.34 -0.80
CA SER A 49 11.23 7.53 -1.04
C SER A 49 10.83 8.99 -1.04
N ILE A 50 11.51 9.86 -0.27
CA ILE A 50 11.36 11.32 -0.38
C ILE A 50 11.76 11.84 -1.77
N ASP A 51 12.84 11.30 -2.36
CA ASP A 51 13.19 11.64 -3.75
C ASP A 51 12.15 11.14 -4.76
N ALA A 52 11.53 9.98 -4.51
CA ALA A 52 10.43 9.48 -5.33
C ALA A 52 9.19 10.39 -5.24
N LYS A 53 8.83 10.86 -4.04
CA LYS A 53 7.76 11.85 -3.82
C LYS A 53 8.01 13.15 -4.57
N ARG A 54 9.26 13.64 -4.56
CA ARG A 54 9.63 14.84 -5.32
C ARG A 54 9.41 14.65 -6.82
N ARG A 55 9.91 13.55 -7.39
CA ARG A 55 9.72 13.24 -8.81
C ARG A 55 8.24 13.10 -9.18
N TRP A 56 7.43 12.49 -8.31
CA TRP A 56 5.97 12.44 -8.48
C TRP A 56 5.35 13.84 -8.59
N HIS A 57 5.75 14.73 -7.67
CA HIS A 57 5.27 16.11 -7.68
C HIS A 57 5.72 16.87 -8.93
N ASP A 58 7.00 16.74 -9.32
CA ASP A 58 7.56 17.39 -10.51
C ASP A 58 6.83 16.91 -11.79
N LEU A 59 6.61 15.60 -11.94
CA LEU A 59 5.83 15.03 -13.04
C LEU A 59 4.43 15.63 -13.11
N TRP A 60 3.76 15.77 -11.96
CA TRP A 60 2.41 16.33 -11.93
C TRP A 60 2.37 17.83 -12.23
N GLU A 61 3.34 18.61 -11.73
CA GLU A 61 3.42 20.04 -12.03
C GLU A 61 3.76 20.32 -13.50
N GLU A 62 4.65 19.52 -14.09
CA GLU A 62 5.07 19.65 -15.49
C GLU A 62 4.00 19.12 -16.47
N GLU A 63 3.32 18.01 -16.15
CA GLU A 63 2.37 17.34 -17.03
C GLU A 63 0.89 17.62 -16.72
N ARG A 64 0.55 18.78 -16.12
CA ARG A 64 -0.86 19.22 -15.95
C ARG A 64 -1.69 19.19 -17.24
N HIS A 65 -1.05 19.03 -18.40
CA HIS A 65 -1.66 18.92 -19.71
C HIS A 65 -1.71 17.50 -20.31
N GLY A 66 -1.03 16.50 -19.73
CA GLY A 66 -0.95 15.13 -20.27
C GLY A 66 -1.73 14.07 -19.49
N TYR A 67 -1.93 14.25 -18.18
CA TYR A 67 -2.57 13.25 -17.33
C TYR A 67 -4.11 13.27 -17.32
N GLY A 68 -4.74 14.32 -17.86
CA GLY A 68 -6.20 14.46 -17.94
C GLY A 68 -6.87 13.29 -18.67
N GLU A 69 -6.15 12.67 -19.63
CA GLU A 69 -6.65 11.54 -20.41
C GLU A 69 -6.82 10.23 -19.61
N LEU A 70 -6.14 10.07 -18.45
CA LEU A 70 -6.20 8.83 -17.66
C LEU A 70 -7.24 8.86 -16.54
N CYS A 71 -7.44 10.01 -15.87
CA CYS A 71 -8.28 10.13 -14.67
C CYS A 71 -9.54 11.00 -14.87
N GLY A 72 -9.75 11.50 -16.09
CA GLY A 72 -10.80 12.48 -16.39
C GLY A 72 -10.35 13.89 -15.99
N ASP A 73 -10.65 14.85 -16.85
CA ASP A 73 -9.94 16.13 -17.02
C ASP A 73 -9.83 17.07 -15.79
N ASP A 74 -10.43 16.75 -14.63
CA ASP A 74 -10.53 17.66 -13.47
C ASP A 74 -10.15 17.06 -12.10
N ALA A 75 -9.83 15.77 -11.99
CA ALA A 75 -9.51 15.18 -10.69
C ALA A 75 -8.05 15.52 -10.26
N PRO A 76 -7.82 15.96 -9.01
CA PRO A 76 -6.46 16.12 -8.51
C PRO A 76 -5.77 14.75 -8.41
N PRO A 77 -4.43 14.71 -8.48
CA PRO A 77 -3.70 13.46 -8.38
C PRO A 77 -3.75 12.94 -6.93
N PRO A 78 -3.51 11.64 -6.71
CA PRO A 78 -3.35 11.11 -5.37
C PRO A 78 -2.28 11.88 -4.58
N ILE A 79 -2.57 12.13 -3.31
CA ILE A 79 -1.55 12.60 -2.38
C ILE A 79 -0.56 11.45 -2.14
N VAL A 80 0.70 11.65 -2.50
CA VAL A 80 1.79 10.71 -2.21
C VAL A 80 2.56 11.18 -0.98
N ASP A 81 2.64 10.32 0.04
CA ASP A 81 3.36 10.65 1.27
C ASP A 81 4.21 9.51 1.83
N PHE A 82 5.26 9.86 2.56
CA PHE A 82 6.17 8.91 3.18
C PHE A 82 6.53 9.37 4.59
N ILE A 83 6.54 8.43 5.53
CA ILE A 83 6.92 8.67 6.92
C ILE A 83 8.07 7.71 7.29
N GLN A 84 9.10 8.26 7.93
CA GLN A 84 10.10 7.44 8.60
C GLN A 84 9.54 6.98 9.94
N GLY A 85 9.33 5.68 10.12
CA GLY A 85 8.72 5.16 11.34
C GLY A 85 8.60 3.64 11.38
N ASP A 86 8.09 3.13 12.49
CA ASP A 86 7.73 1.73 12.64
C ASP A 86 6.29 1.54 12.19
N ALA A 87 6.05 0.65 11.22
CA ALA A 87 4.69 0.36 10.75
C ALA A 87 3.78 -0.24 11.84
N ALA A 88 4.36 -0.80 12.91
CA ALA A 88 3.64 -1.25 14.09
C ALA A 88 3.38 -0.13 15.13
N ASP A 89 3.72 1.12 14.84
CA ASP A 89 3.40 2.31 15.65
C ASP A 89 2.42 3.22 14.91
N VAL A 90 1.13 3.09 15.21
CA VAL A 90 0.07 3.93 14.60
C VAL A 90 0.21 5.42 14.94
N ALA A 91 1.04 5.81 15.91
CA ALA A 91 1.31 7.21 16.19
C ALA A 91 2.16 7.87 15.10
N CYS A 92 2.99 7.11 14.37
CA CYS A 92 3.76 7.66 13.25
C CYS A 92 2.89 7.79 12.00
N MET A 93 2.10 6.77 11.67
CA MET A 93 1.12 6.82 10.59
C MET A 93 -0.04 5.87 10.89
N ASP A 94 -1.24 6.42 11.06
CA ASP A 94 -2.44 5.61 11.25
C ASP A 94 -2.97 5.09 9.89
N TRP A 95 -2.48 3.92 9.49
CA TRP A 95 -2.85 3.26 8.25
C TRP A 95 -4.17 2.47 8.32
N ARG A 96 -4.86 2.45 9.48
CA ARG A 96 -6.13 1.72 9.64
C ARG A 96 -7.29 2.28 8.80
N ARG A 97 -7.13 3.49 8.28
CA ARG A 97 -8.06 4.11 7.34
C ARG A 97 -7.98 3.53 5.92
N GLY A 98 -6.94 2.74 5.65
CA GLY A 98 -6.67 2.16 4.34
C GLY A 98 -7.83 1.34 3.78
N ASP A 99 -8.05 1.52 2.49
CA ASP A 99 -8.87 0.67 1.63
C ASP A 99 -8.07 -0.55 1.16
N LEU A 100 -6.77 -0.32 0.91
CA LEU A 100 -5.81 -1.33 0.52
C LEU A 100 -4.52 -1.12 1.31
N ILE A 101 -4.16 -2.11 2.12
CA ILE A 101 -2.93 -2.12 2.91
C ILE A 101 -2.00 -3.18 2.31
N PHE A 102 -0.88 -2.76 1.79
CA PHE A 102 0.19 -3.61 1.30
C PHE A 102 1.27 -3.74 2.37
N VAL A 103 1.62 -4.97 2.72
CA VAL A 103 2.63 -5.29 3.74
C VAL A 103 3.80 -5.97 3.05
N ASN A 104 4.86 -5.21 2.83
CA ASN A 104 6.11 -5.69 2.24
C ASN A 104 6.95 -6.43 3.30
N SER A 105 6.40 -7.54 3.78
CA SER A 105 6.86 -8.27 4.97
C SER A 105 8.06 -9.20 4.75
N THR A 106 8.85 -9.04 3.68
CA THR A 106 9.97 -9.94 3.37
C THR A 106 10.98 -10.05 4.52
N CYS A 107 11.19 -8.97 5.28
CA CYS A 107 12.09 -8.93 6.43
C CYS A 107 11.37 -8.84 7.79
N PHE A 108 10.05 -8.96 7.84
CA PHE A 108 9.33 -8.94 9.12
C PHE A 108 9.41 -10.31 9.76
N ASP A 109 9.60 -10.36 11.07
CA ASP A 109 9.51 -11.59 11.85
C ASP A 109 8.08 -11.84 12.34
N ASP A 110 7.87 -12.94 13.04
CA ASP A 110 6.54 -13.34 13.51
C ASP A 110 6.00 -12.37 14.57
N GLU A 111 6.85 -11.72 15.36
CA GLU A 111 6.44 -10.74 16.37
C GLU A 111 5.92 -9.46 15.69
N VAL A 112 6.64 -8.95 14.69
CA VAL A 112 6.18 -7.79 13.89
C VAL A 112 4.91 -8.14 13.14
N MET A 113 4.82 -9.30 12.51
CA MET A 113 3.60 -9.72 11.81
C MET A 113 2.39 -9.82 12.73
N GLN A 114 2.57 -10.29 13.98
CA GLN A 114 1.49 -10.30 14.96
C GLN A 114 1.05 -8.88 15.33
N LYS A 115 1.97 -7.95 15.59
CA LYS A 115 1.62 -6.55 15.88
C LYS A 115 0.86 -5.90 14.71
N ILE A 116 1.32 -6.13 13.48
CA ILE A 116 0.61 -5.64 12.28
C ILE A 116 -0.78 -6.26 12.19
N ALA A 117 -0.93 -7.56 12.46
CA ALA A 117 -2.24 -8.21 12.48
C ALA A 117 -3.18 -7.59 13.52
N ASP A 118 -2.72 -7.41 14.76
CA ASP A 118 -3.49 -6.81 15.84
C ASP A 118 -3.98 -5.39 15.49
N ILE A 119 -3.13 -4.58 14.84
CA ILE A 119 -3.50 -3.24 14.35
C ILE A 119 -4.49 -3.36 13.18
N ALA A 120 -4.26 -4.31 12.27
CA ALA A 120 -5.06 -4.51 11.08
C ALA A 120 -6.51 -4.89 11.44
N GLU A 121 -6.78 -5.55 12.55
CA GLU A 121 -8.16 -5.85 12.98
C GLU A 121 -9.02 -4.58 13.17
N GLY A 122 -8.38 -3.43 13.40
CA GLY A 122 -9.02 -2.12 13.47
C GLY A 122 -9.31 -1.46 12.12
N VAL A 123 -8.94 -2.07 10.99
CA VAL A 123 -9.31 -1.55 9.66
C VAL A 123 -10.80 -1.70 9.42
N ARG A 124 -11.35 -0.82 8.58
CA ARG A 124 -12.77 -0.82 8.24
C ARG A 124 -13.19 -2.09 7.47
N PRO A 125 -14.44 -2.55 7.62
CA PRO A 125 -15.02 -3.55 6.74
C PRO A 125 -14.93 -3.15 5.26
N GLY A 126 -14.70 -4.13 4.40
CA GLY A 126 -14.43 -3.99 2.97
C GLY A 126 -12.99 -3.62 2.62
N ALA A 127 -12.12 -3.34 3.59
CA ALA A 127 -10.71 -3.09 3.32
C ALA A 127 -9.97 -4.39 2.98
N PHE A 128 -8.97 -4.25 2.11
CA PHE A 128 -8.10 -5.35 1.71
C PHE A 128 -6.72 -5.22 2.34
N VAL A 129 -6.15 -6.36 2.73
CA VAL A 129 -4.76 -6.48 3.18
C VAL A 129 -4.04 -7.44 2.25
N CYS A 130 -2.86 -7.07 1.79
CA CYS A 130 -2.00 -7.87 0.93
C CYS A 130 -0.64 -8.03 1.62
N THR A 131 -0.22 -9.26 1.92
CA THR A 131 1.07 -9.51 2.57
C THR A 131 2.03 -10.28 1.67
N LEU A 132 3.32 -10.02 1.80
CA LEU A 132 4.38 -10.72 1.06
C LEU A 132 5.10 -11.76 1.92
N THR A 133 5.36 -12.94 1.35
CA THR A 133 6.04 -14.08 1.96
C THR A 133 5.29 -14.70 3.15
N ARG A 134 5.08 -13.93 4.23
CA ARG A 134 4.36 -14.34 5.43
C ARG A 134 2.87 -14.05 5.31
N ARG A 135 2.05 -14.93 5.89
CA ARG A 135 0.61 -14.73 6.03
C ARG A 135 0.32 -13.75 7.16
N LEU A 136 -0.82 -13.05 7.06
CA LEU A 136 -1.36 -12.24 8.15
C LEU A 136 -1.93 -13.17 9.24
N PRO A 137 -1.41 -13.16 10.49
CA PRO A 137 -1.90 -14.01 11.57
C PRO A 137 -3.15 -13.42 12.25
N SER A 138 -4.27 -13.36 11.54
CA SER A 138 -5.56 -12.92 12.09
C SER A 138 -6.74 -13.66 11.50
N GLU A 139 -7.73 -13.97 12.34
CA GLU A 139 -9.00 -14.60 11.97
C GLU A 139 -10.08 -13.58 11.56
N CYS A 140 -9.81 -12.28 11.78
CA CYS A 140 -10.68 -11.17 11.44
C CYS A 140 -10.85 -10.94 9.93
N PHE A 141 -10.08 -11.67 9.11
CA PHE A 141 -9.98 -11.49 7.67
C PHE A 141 -10.31 -12.78 6.92
N VAL A 142 -11.01 -12.63 5.80
CA VAL A 142 -11.20 -13.71 4.84
C VAL A 142 -9.98 -13.77 3.93
N TYR A 143 -9.34 -14.93 3.90
CA TYR A 143 -8.24 -15.20 3.00
C TYR A 143 -8.75 -15.60 1.61
N HIS A 144 -8.35 -14.84 0.58
CA HIS A 144 -8.70 -15.07 -0.81
C HIS A 144 -7.55 -15.79 -1.52
N GLY A 145 -7.52 -17.12 -1.39
CA GLY A 145 -6.51 -17.97 -2.02
C GLY A 145 -6.82 -18.37 -3.47
N PRO A 146 -5.89 -19.05 -4.17
CA PRO A 146 -4.57 -19.52 -3.70
C PRO A 146 -3.53 -18.38 -3.58
N SER A 147 -2.46 -18.62 -2.83
CA SER A 147 -1.32 -17.71 -2.82
C SER A 147 -0.73 -17.62 -4.22
N ILE A 148 -0.28 -16.43 -4.62
CA ILE A 148 0.30 -16.21 -5.95
C ILE A 148 1.82 -16.09 -5.82
N GLU A 149 2.55 -16.95 -6.52
CA GLU A 149 4.01 -16.89 -6.57
C GLU A 149 4.44 -15.92 -7.68
N PHE A 150 5.35 -15.02 -7.33
CA PHE A 150 5.93 -14.05 -8.24
C PHE A 150 7.46 -14.14 -8.21
N GLN A 151 8.06 -14.16 -9.40
CA GLN A 151 9.50 -14.00 -9.56
C GLN A 151 9.82 -12.50 -9.61
N MET A 152 10.46 -12.00 -8.56
CA MET A 152 10.93 -10.62 -8.46
C MET A 152 12.40 -10.52 -8.87
N SER A 153 12.86 -9.31 -9.16
CA SER A 153 14.29 -9.05 -9.46
C SER A 153 15.26 -9.40 -8.31
N TRP A 154 14.73 -9.65 -7.11
CA TRP A 154 15.47 -10.03 -5.90
C TRP A 154 15.13 -11.44 -5.39
N GLY A 155 14.39 -12.25 -6.17
CA GLY A 155 14.03 -13.62 -5.81
C GLY A 155 12.52 -13.89 -5.85
N GLU A 156 12.13 -15.07 -5.40
CA GLU A 156 10.73 -15.48 -5.37
C GLU A 156 10.01 -14.86 -4.18
N THR A 157 8.75 -14.48 -4.38
CA THR A 157 7.88 -13.95 -3.33
C THR A 157 6.48 -14.50 -3.51
N THR A 158 5.87 -14.84 -2.38
CA THR A 158 4.48 -15.30 -2.33
C THR A 158 3.59 -14.13 -1.91
N VAL A 159 2.50 -13.89 -2.62
CA VAL A 159 1.50 -12.87 -2.29
C VAL A 159 0.29 -13.53 -1.67
N HIS A 160 -0.18 -12.97 -0.55
CA HIS A 160 -1.38 -13.40 0.17
C HIS A 160 -2.39 -12.24 0.21
N PHE A 161 -3.66 -12.51 -0.08
CA PHE A 161 -4.70 -11.47 -0.16
C PHE A 161 -5.83 -11.75 0.83
N TYR A 162 -6.30 -10.70 1.49
CA TYR A 162 -7.24 -10.75 2.60
C TYR A 162 -8.29 -9.65 2.49
N GLU A 163 -9.52 -9.90 2.94
CA GLU A 163 -10.59 -8.90 3.02
C GLU A 163 -11.19 -8.86 4.43
N ARG A 164 -11.42 -7.65 4.96
CA ARG A 164 -12.10 -7.42 6.24
C ARG A 164 -13.61 -7.48 6.05
N LEU A 165 -14.32 -8.41 6.69
CA LEU A 165 -15.79 -8.52 6.51
C LEU A 165 -16.63 -7.69 7.49
N SER A 166 -16.15 -7.45 8.72
CA SER A 166 -16.96 -6.85 9.81
C SER A 166 -16.12 -6.21 10.91
#